data_AF-A0A3M6Y776-F1
#
_entry.id   AF-A0A3M6Y776-F1
#
_cell.length_a   1.000
_cell.length_b   1.000
_cell.length_c   1.000
_cell.angle_alpha   90.00
_cell.angle_beta   90.00
_cell.angle_gamma   90.00
#
_symmetry.space_group_name_H-M   'P 1'
#
loop_
_entity.id
_entity.type
_entity.pdbx_description
1 polymer ?
#
loop_
_entity_poly.entity_id
_entity_poly.type
_entity_poly.pdbx_seq_one_letter_code
_entity_poly.pdbx_strand_id
1 'polypeptide(L)'
;MQKQEAPAQAMSGVNISKRRKFVADGVFYAELNEFFQRELAEEGYSGVEVRVTPTVTDIIIRATHTQEVLGEQGRRIRELTSLITHRFRFPPDSVSLYAAKVQSRGLSAVAQCESLRYKLLNGLAVRRACYGVLRFIMESGAKGCEVVVSGKLRAARA
;
A
#
# COMPACT_ATOMS: atom_id res chain seq x y z
N MET A 1 35.31 29.12 -3.29
CA MET A 1 34.06 28.59 -3.87
C MET A 1 33.09 28.30 -2.73
N GLN A 2 32.32 29.31 -2.35
CA GLN A 2 31.29 29.22 -1.32
C GLN A 2 30.09 28.47 -1.91
N LYS A 3 29.72 27.32 -1.35
CA LYS A 3 28.42 26.69 -1.65
C LYS A 3 27.39 27.39 -0.79
N GLN A 4 26.49 28.13 -1.44
CA GLN A 4 25.25 28.64 -0.84
C GLN A 4 24.41 27.45 -0.37
N GLU A 5 24.16 27.37 0.94
CA GLU A 5 23.11 26.54 1.51
C GLU A 5 21.76 27.17 1.16
N ALA A 6 20.95 26.46 0.37
CA ALA A 6 19.56 26.83 0.13
C ALA A 6 18.75 26.55 1.40
N PRO A 7 17.94 27.51 1.91
CA PRO A 7 17.07 27.24 3.04
C PRO A 7 15.95 26.30 2.58
N ALA A 8 15.94 25.08 3.12
CA ALA A 8 14.78 24.21 3.08
C ALA A 8 13.64 24.93 3.81
N GLN A 9 12.74 25.53 3.03
CA GLN A 9 11.50 26.10 3.55
C GLN A 9 10.62 24.96 4.07
N ALA A 10 10.79 24.62 5.35
CA ALA A 10 9.82 23.84 6.09
C ALA A 10 8.49 24.62 6.06
N MET A 11 7.41 23.94 5.66
CA MET A 11 6.04 24.47 5.66
C MET A 11 5.47 24.69 7.08
N SER A 12 6.25 25.24 8.01
CA SER A 12 5.89 25.45 9.42
C SER A 12 5.31 26.84 9.72
N GLY A 13 4.82 27.56 8.70
CA GLY A 13 4.30 28.93 8.86
C GLY A 13 2.77 29.07 8.87
N VAL A 14 2.01 28.02 8.53
CA VAL A 14 0.55 28.12 8.42
C VAL A 14 -0.10 27.53 9.67
N ASN A 15 -0.68 28.38 10.50
CA ASN A 15 -1.46 27.95 11.66
C ASN A 15 -2.77 27.31 11.17
N ILE A 16 -2.73 25.99 10.95
CA ILE A 16 -3.84 25.19 10.43
C ILE A 16 -4.74 24.77 11.60
N SER A 17 -6.06 24.99 11.44
CA SER A 17 -7.05 24.51 12.42
C SER A 17 -6.95 23.00 12.62
N LYS A 18 -7.20 22.50 13.84
CA LYS A 18 -7.16 21.05 14.14
C LYS A 18 -8.01 20.21 13.17
N ARG A 19 -9.18 20.70 12.76
CA ARG A 19 -10.05 20.04 11.77
C ARG A 19 -9.35 19.86 10.42
N ARG A 20 -8.77 20.94 9.89
CA ARG A 20 -8.04 20.91 8.61
C ARG A 20 -6.78 20.04 8.68
N LYS A 21 -6.13 19.96 9.85
CA LYS A 21 -4.99 19.06 10.08
C LYS A 21 -5.41 17.59 9.93
N PHE A 22 -6.44 17.14 10.63
CA PHE A 22 -6.92 15.75 10.53
C PHE A 22 -7.37 15.37 9.11
N VAL A 23 -8.01 16.31 8.41
CA VAL A 23 -8.40 16.09 7.01
C VAL A 23 -7.17 15.96 6.12
N ALA A 24 -6.16 16.83 6.28
CA ALA A 24 -4.91 16.75 5.52
C ALA A 24 -4.16 15.43 5.79
N ASP A 25 -4.08 15.00 7.04
CA ASP A 25 -3.44 13.73 7.43
C ASP A 25 -4.20 12.53 6.83
N GLY A 26 -5.54 12.58 6.78
CA GLY A 26 -6.36 11.56 6.14
C GLY A 26 -6.19 11.51 4.62
N VAL A 27 -6.11 12.67 3.95
CA VAL A 27 -5.83 12.75 2.51
C VAL A 27 -4.43 12.20 2.20
N PHE A 28 -3.44 12.53 3.03
CA PHE A 28 -2.09 11.98 2.94
C PHE A 28 -2.08 10.45 3.03
N TYR A 29 -2.77 9.88 4.04
CA TYR A 29 -2.89 8.43 4.18
C TYR A 29 -3.58 7.79 2.97
N ALA A 30 -4.67 8.37 2.49
CA ALA A 30 -5.42 7.86 1.34
C ALA A 30 -4.58 7.86 0.05
N GLU A 31 -3.83 8.94 -0.19
CA GLU A 31 -2.95 9.04 -1.35
C GLU A 31 -1.81 8.01 -1.29
N LEU A 32 -1.19 7.83 -0.11
CA LEU A 32 -0.17 6.80 0.10
C LEU A 32 -0.73 5.38 -0.10
N ASN A 33 -1.90 5.09 0.47
CA ASN A 33 -2.52 3.78 0.36
C ASN A 33 -2.83 3.44 -1.11
N GLU A 34 -3.37 4.39 -1.86
CA GLU A 34 -3.66 4.19 -3.29
C GLU A 34 -2.40 4.04 -4.14
N PHE A 35 -1.35 4.82 -3.84
CA PHE A 35 -0.06 4.68 -4.52
C PHE A 35 0.52 3.28 -4.32
N PHE A 36 0.61 2.81 -3.07
CA PHE A 36 1.16 1.48 -2.78
C PHE A 36 0.27 0.35 -3.29
N GLN A 37 -1.06 0.52 -3.27
CA GLN A 37 -1.96 -0.50 -3.79
C GLN A 37 -1.76 -0.73 -5.29
N ARG A 38 -1.42 0.30 -6.06
CA ARG A 38 -1.10 0.16 -7.49
C ARG A 38 0.29 -0.37 -7.73
N GLU A 39 1.28 0.19 -7.04
CA GLU A 39 2.70 -0.10 -7.27
C GLU A 39 3.13 -1.46 -6.72
N LEU A 40 2.48 -1.93 -5.63
CA LEU A 40 2.84 -3.15 -4.92
C LEU A 40 1.75 -4.24 -5.02
N ALA A 41 0.90 -4.18 -6.05
CA ALA A 41 -0.21 -5.11 -6.25
C ALA A 41 0.29 -6.56 -6.42
N GLU A 42 1.40 -6.74 -7.14
CA GLU A 42 1.95 -8.06 -7.48
C GLU A 42 2.62 -8.72 -6.27
N GLU A 43 3.20 -7.92 -5.38
CA GLU A 43 3.92 -8.33 -4.18
C GLU A 43 2.95 -8.68 -3.02
N GLY A 44 1.65 -8.53 -3.26
CA GLY A 44 0.57 -8.81 -2.33
C GLY A 44 0.50 -7.79 -1.20
N TYR A 45 0.42 -6.52 -1.56
CA TYR A 45 0.11 -5.44 -0.64
C TYR A 45 -1.19 -5.70 0.14
N SER A 46 -1.15 -5.41 1.45
CA SER A 46 -2.29 -5.56 2.35
C SER A 46 -2.68 -4.26 3.04
N GLY A 47 -1.80 -3.27 3.10
CA GLY A 47 -2.08 -2.00 3.77
C GLY A 47 -0.82 -1.28 4.20
N VAL A 48 -1.01 -0.04 4.63
CA VAL A 48 0.04 0.85 5.14
C VAL A 48 -0.33 1.35 6.53
N GLU A 49 0.68 1.48 7.38
CA GLU A 49 0.57 2.11 8.69
C GLU A 49 1.57 3.27 8.75
N VAL A 50 1.07 4.47 9.05
CA VAL A 50 1.88 5.67 9.17
C VAL A 50 2.02 6.01 10.65
N ARG A 51 3.25 6.05 11.14
CA ARG A 51 3.58 6.50 12.50
C ARG A 51 4.36 7.79 12.42
N VAL A 52 3.75 8.86 12.91
CA VAL A 52 4.37 10.20 12.91
C VAL A 52 5.10 10.41 14.23
N THR A 53 6.42 10.41 14.20
CA THR A 53 7.29 10.81 15.31
C THR A 53 7.73 12.26 15.08
N PRO A 54 8.03 13.08 16.11
CA PRO A 54 8.39 14.49 15.91
C PRO A 54 9.60 14.74 15.00
N THR A 55 10.49 13.75 14.86
CA THR A 55 11.70 13.83 14.06
C THR A 55 11.59 13.08 12.73
N VAL A 56 10.90 11.93 12.71
CA VAL A 56 10.84 11.03 11.56
C VAL A 56 9.42 10.50 11.40
N THR A 57 8.93 10.44 10.16
CA THR A 57 7.69 9.76 9.81
C THR A 57 8.01 8.35 9.33
N ASP A 58 7.60 7.35 10.11
CA ASP A 58 7.79 5.95 9.77
C ASP A 58 6.57 5.44 8.99
N ILE A 59 6.81 4.92 7.79
CA ILE A 59 5.79 4.34 6.92
C ILE A 59 6.03 2.83 6.84
N ILE A 60 5.13 2.05 7.43
CA ILE A 60 5.23 0.60 7.47
C ILE A 60 4.30 0.01 6.41
N ILE A 61 4.90 -0.57 5.37
CA ILE A 61 4.21 -1.26 4.29
C ILE A 61 3.99 -2.71 4.72
N ARG A 62 2.73 -3.17 4.72
CA ARG A 62 2.38 -4.56 5.02
C ARG A 62 2.14 -5.30 3.71
N ALA A 63 3.01 -6.27 3.41
CA ALA A 63 2.94 -7.07 2.19
C ALA A 63 3.21 -8.56 2.44
N THR A 64 2.82 -9.42 1.50
CA THR A 64 3.12 -10.86 1.58
C THR A 64 4.56 -11.17 1.17
N HIS A 65 5.05 -10.54 0.10
CA HIS A 65 6.39 -10.75 -0.45
C HIS A 65 7.30 -9.56 -0.12
N THR A 66 7.77 -9.48 1.13
CA THR A 66 8.56 -8.33 1.60
C THR A 66 9.90 -8.15 0.88
N GLN A 67 10.51 -9.24 0.39
CA GLN A 67 11.77 -9.18 -0.35
C GLN A 67 11.63 -8.44 -1.69
N GLU A 68 10.52 -8.66 -2.40
CA GLU A 68 10.24 -8.00 -3.69
C GLU A 68 9.89 -6.51 -3.50
N VAL A 69 9.27 -6.16 -2.37
CA VAL A 69 9.04 -4.75 -1.98
C VAL A 69 10.36 -4.03 -1.69
N LEU A 70 11.33 -4.71 -1.05
CA LEU A 70 12.68 -4.16 -0.82
C LEU A 70 13.44 -4.00 -2.14
N GLY A 71 13.30 -4.99 -3.05
CA GLY A 71 14.02 -5.07 -4.32
C GLY A 71 15.50 -5.44 -4.14
N GLU A 72 16.23 -5.48 -5.25
CA GLU A 72 17.65 -5.82 -5.26
C GLU A 72 18.46 -4.85 -4.38
N GLN A 73 19.13 -5.38 -3.35
CA GLN A 73 19.94 -4.60 -2.40
C GLN A 73 19.19 -3.38 -1.79
N GLY A 74 17.87 -3.46 -1.65
CA GLY A 74 17.04 -2.36 -1.14
C GLY A 74 16.86 -1.21 -2.13
N ARG A 75 17.09 -1.42 -3.44
CA ARG A 75 16.93 -0.38 -4.46
C ARG A 75 15.51 0.16 -4.52
N ARG A 76 14.51 -0.73 -4.59
CA ARG A 76 13.10 -0.34 -4.75
C ARG A 76 12.60 0.46 -3.56
N ILE A 77 12.94 0.06 -2.32
CA ILE A 77 12.53 0.83 -1.14
C ILE A 77 13.17 2.23 -1.10
N ARG A 78 14.43 2.39 -1.55
CA ARG A 78 15.08 3.72 -1.66
C ARG A 78 14.41 4.59 -2.73
N GLU A 79 14.02 4.00 -3.85
CA GLU A 79 13.27 4.69 -4.92
C GLU A 79 11.90 5.16 -4.38
N LEU A 80 11.16 4.29 -3.70
CA LEU A 80 9.87 4.63 -3.08
C LEU A 80 10.01 5.75 -2.03
N THR A 81 11.03 5.69 -1.16
CA THR A 81 11.32 6.75 -0.18
C THR A 81 11.62 8.08 -0.86
N SER A 82 12.38 8.06 -1.96
CA SER A 82 12.73 9.27 -2.71
C SER A 82 11.48 9.89 -3.35
N LEU A 83 10.63 9.07 -3.96
CA LEU A 83 9.37 9.51 -4.56
C LEU A 83 8.45 10.17 -3.53
N ILE A 84 8.27 9.56 -2.36
CA ILE A 84 7.43 10.09 -1.28
C ILE A 84 7.99 11.40 -0.74
N THR A 85 9.30 11.45 -0.49
CA THR A 85 9.98 12.66 -0.01
C THR A 85 9.76 13.83 -0.96
N HIS A 86 9.93 13.62 -2.27
CA HIS A 86 9.72 14.65 -3.28
C HIS A 86 8.23 15.00 -3.49
N ARG A 87 7.33 14.01 -3.47
CA ARG A 87 5.89 14.21 -3.71
C ARG A 87 5.23 15.04 -2.63
N PHE A 88 5.56 14.76 -1.36
CA PHE A 88 4.98 15.41 -0.19
C PHE A 88 5.85 16.53 0.39
N ARG A 89 6.99 16.83 -0.24
CA ARG A 89 7.93 17.90 0.15
C ARG A 89 8.40 17.76 1.60
N PHE A 90 8.70 16.53 2.00
CA PHE A 90 9.31 16.25 3.28
C PHE A 90 10.76 16.76 3.31
N PRO A 91 11.27 17.24 4.46
CA PRO A 91 12.69 17.47 4.65
C PRO A 91 13.50 16.19 4.35
N PRO A 92 14.75 16.31 3.87
CA PRO A 92 15.62 15.15 3.69
C PRO A 92 15.76 14.38 5.02
N ASP A 93 15.84 13.06 4.92
CA ASP A 93 15.98 12.11 6.05
C ASP A 93 14.85 12.13 7.10
N SER A 94 13.73 12.80 6.83
CA SER A 94 12.57 12.84 7.74
C SER A 94 11.54 11.72 7.51
N VAL A 95 11.74 10.86 6.50
CA VAL A 95 10.84 9.76 6.15
C VAL A 95 11.60 8.44 6.10
N SER A 96 11.09 7.44 6.81
CA SER A 96 11.64 6.08 6.84
C SER A 96 10.57 5.08 6.38
N LEU A 97 10.89 4.27 5.38
CA LEU A 97 10.02 3.19 4.90
C LEU A 97 10.49 1.84 5.43
N TYR A 98 9.55 1.04 5.92
CA TYR A 98 9.77 -0.32 6.40
C TYR A 98 8.81 -1.29 5.72
N ALA A 99 9.30 -2.48 5.36
CA ALA A 99 8.46 -3.57 4.89
C ALA A 99 8.22 -4.58 6.02
N ALA A 100 6.95 -4.85 6.34
CA ALA A 100 6.53 -5.82 7.33
C ALA A 100 5.72 -6.94 6.67
N LYS A 101 5.99 -8.18 7.06
CA LYS A 101 5.25 -9.34 6.54
C LYS A 101 3.87 -9.42 7.19
N VAL A 102 2.85 -9.66 6.37
CA VAL A 102 1.50 -9.95 6.86
C VAL A 102 1.46 -11.33 7.51
N GLN A 103 1.07 -11.40 8.79
CA GLN A 103 1.03 -12.66 9.55
C GLN A 103 -0.02 -13.64 8.99
N SER A 104 -1.24 -13.15 8.72
CA SER A 104 -2.36 -13.97 8.25
C SER A 104 -2.86 -13.47 6.89
N ARG A 105 -2.18 -13.84 5.80
CA ARG A 105 -2.54 -13.37 4.44
C ARG A 105 -3.98 -13.72 4.05
N GLY A 106 -4.50 -14.84 4.54
CA GLY A 106 -5.86 -15.30 4.25
C GLY A 106 -6.96 -14.48 4.92
N LEU A 107 -6.62 -13.68 5.94
CA LEU A 107 -7.55 -12.79 6.62
C LEU A 107 -7.50 -11.35 6.09
N SER A 108 -6.62 -11.07 5.13
CA SER A 108 -6.56 -9.76 4.47
C SER A 108 -7.41 -9.76 3.21
N ALA A 109 -8.49 -8.98 3.21
CA ALA A 109 -9.38 -8.86 2.06
C ALA A 109 -8.64 -8.34 0.81
N VAL A 110 -7.80 -7.31 0.97
CA VAL A 110 -7.05 -6.69 -0.15
C VAL A 110 -6.14 -7.71 -0.81
N ALA A 111 -5.36 -8.46 -0.03
CA ALA A 111 -4.44 -9.46 -0.57
C ALA A 111 -5.19 -10.62 -1.26
N GLN A 112 -6.36 -11.01 -0.75
CA GLN A 112 -7.18 -12.04 -1.40
C GLN A 112 -7.86 -11.54 -2.68
N CYS A 113 -8.30 -10.28 -2.72
CA CYS A 113 -8.83 -9.65 -3.92
C CYS A 113 -7.78 -9.56 -5.02
N GLU A 114 -6.55 -9.13 -4.70
CA GLU A 114 -5.45 -9.12 -5.68
C GLU A 114 -5.11 -10.53 -6.17
N SER A 115 -5.08 -11.53 -5.27
CA SER A 115 -4.89 -12.92 -5.67
C SER A 115 -5.99 -13.42 -6.61
N LEU A 116 -7.25 -13.04 -6.36
CA LEU A 116 -8.37 -13.38 -7.23
C LEU A 116 -8.23 -12.71 -8.60
N ARG A 117 -7.92 -11.41 -8.62
CA ARG A 117 -7.65 -10.64 -9.85
C ARG A 117 -6.57 -11.31 -10.68
N TYR A 118 -5.44 -11.68 -10.07
CA TYR A 118 -4.33 -12.33 -10.77
C TYR A 118 -4.72 -13.69 -11.37
N LYS A 119 -5.47 -14.51 -10.62
CA LYS A 119 -5.99 -15.80 -11.12
C LYS A 119 -6.91 -15.62 -12.33
N LEU A 120 -7.79 -14.62 -12.29
CA LEU A 120 -8.70 -14.32 -13.39
C LEU A 120 -7.95 -13.82 -14.64
N LEU A 121 -6.96 -12.94 -14.45
CA LEU A 121 -6.11 -12.44 -15.54
C LEU A 121 -5.29 -13.56 -16.19
N ASN A 122 -4.84 -14.54 -15.39
CA ASN A 122 -4.14 -15.74 -15.88
C ASN A 122 -5.07 -16.77 -16.56
N GLY A 123 -6.33 -16.41 -16.84
CA GLY A 123 -7.26 -17.25 -17.59
C GLY A 123 -7.87 -18.39 -16.78
N LEU A 124 -7.73 -18.39 -15.45
CA LEU A 124 -8.38 -19.39 -14.62
C LEU A 124 -9.91 -19.19 -14.63
N ALA A 125 -10.67 -20.28 -14.81
CA ALA A 125 -12.12 -20.20 -14.86
C ALA A 125 -12.70 -19.54 -13.59
N VAL A 126 -13.64 -18.62 -13.75
CA VAL A 126 -14.15 -17.74 -12.67
C VAL A 126 -14.56 -18.50 -11.42
N ARG A 127 -15.39 -19.54 -11.56
CA ARG A 127 -15.83 -20.37 -10.42
C ARG A 127 -14.65 -21.06 -9.71
N ARG A 128 -13.67 -21.56 -10.48
CA ARG A 128 -12.48 -22.22 -9.93
C ARG A 128 -11.61 -21.22 -9.16
N ALA A 129 -11.42 -20.01 -9.69
CA ALA A 129 -10.67 -18.96 -9.01
C ALA A 129 -11.36 -18.54 -7.69
N CYS A 130 -12.68 -18.32 -7.72
CA CYS A 130 -13.47 -17.94 -6.55
C CYS A 130 -13.45 -19.03 -5.47
N TYR A 131 -13.73 -20.29 -5.82
CA TYR A 131 -13.70 -21.39 -4.85
C TYR A 131 -12.31 -21.61 -4.26
N GLY A 132 -11.25 -21.42 -5.05
CA GLY A 132 -9.88 -21.50 -4.53
C GLY A 132 -9.57 -20.43 -3.49
N VAL A 133 -10.02 -19.18 -3.71
CA VAL A 133 -9.85 -18.08 -2.74
C VAL A 133 -10.74 -18.28 -1.52
N LEU A 134 -12.02 -18.61 -1.71
CA LEU A 134 -12.96 -18.87 -0.63
C LEU A 134 -12.47 -19.99 0.30
N ARG A 135 -12.02 -21.11 -0.28
CA ARG A 135 -11.45 -22.21 0.49
C ARG A 135 -10.23 -21.77 1.30
N PHE A 136 -9.31 -21.03 0.67
CA PHE A 136 -8.11 -20.53 1.34
C PHE A 136 -8.42 -19.60 2.52
N ILE A 137 -9.44 -18.74 2.38
CA ILE A 137 -9.90 -17.83 3.45
C ILE A 137 -10.48 -18.63 4.63
N MET A 138 -11.35 -19.61 4.34
CA MET A 138 -11.96 -20.46 5.38
C MET A 138 -10.90 -21.31 6.11
N GLU A 139 -9.96 -21.91 5.37
CA GLU A 139 -8.82 -22.67 5.94
C GLU A 139 -7.89 -21.78 6.80
N SER A 140 -7.83 -20.48 6.50
CA SER A 140 -7.08 -19.50 7.30
C SER A 140 -7.78 -19.08 8.61
N GLY A 141 -8.94 -19.67 8.93
CA GLY A 141 -9.65 -19.46 10.20
C GLY A 141 -10.69 -18.34 10.17
N ALA A 142 -11.14 -17.89 8.99
CA ALA A 142 -12.24 -16.94 8.90
C ALA A 142 -13.57 -17.59 9.32
N LYS A 143 -14.45 -16.81 9.98
CA LYS A 143 -15.82 -17.27 10.31
C LYS A 143 -16.68 -17.53 9.08
N GLY A 144 -16.44 -16.75 8.03
CA GLY A 144 -17.15 -16.77 6.76
C GLY A 144 -16.55 -15.73 5.83
N CYS A 145 -16.74 -15.90 4.53
CA CYS A 145 -16.39 -14.89 3.53
C CYS A 145 -17.39 -14.91 2.37
N GLU A 146 -17.55 -13.77 1.73
CA GLU A 146 -18.35 -13.61 0.52
C GLU A 146 -17.44 -13.11 -0.60
N VAL A 147 -17.50 -13.78 -1.75
CA VAL A 147 -16.73 -13.41 -2.94
C VAL A 147 -17.72 -13.11 -4.05
N VAL A 148 -17.83 -11.84 -4.41
CA VAL A 148 -18.69 -11.36 -5.49
C VAL A 148 -17.84 -10.99 -6.69
N VAL A 149 -18.16 -11.57 -7.85
CA VAL A 149 -17.56 -11.20 -9.15
C VAL A 149 -18.68 -10.70 -10.04
N SER A 150 -18.59 -9.45 -10.47
CA SER A 150 -19.56 -8.80 -11.35
C SER A 150 -18.90 -8.37 -12.67
N GLY A 151 -19.71 -8.29 -13.73
CA GLY A 151 -19.25 -7.91 -15.07
C GLY A 151 -19.53 -8.98 -16.12
N LYS A 152 -18.96 -8.80 -17.31
CA LYS A 152 -19.17 -9.71 -18.45
C LYS A 152 -18.36 -10.99 -18.26
N LEU A 153 -19.04 -12.09 -17.94
CA LEU A 153 -18.38 -13.38 -17.66
C LEU A 153 -18.20 -14.24 -18.91
N ARG A 154 -19.28 -14.44 -19.66
CA ARG A 154 -19.32 -15.31 -20.84
C ARG A 154 -20.07 -14.68 -22.01
N ALA A 155 -21.11 -13.91 -21.72
CA ALA A 155 -21.94 -13.26 -22.71
C ALA A 155 -21.64 -11.76 -22.77
N ALA A 156 -22.14 -11.10 -23.83
CA ALA A 156 -22.01 -9.65 -24.00
C ALA A 156 -22.75 -8.83 -22.92
N ARG A 157 -23.69 -9.45 -22.22
CA ARG A 157 -24.46 -8.85 -21.12
C ARG A 157 -23.80 -9.13 -19.77
N ALA A 158 -23.76 -8.10 -18.92
CA ALA A 158 -23.36 -8.18 -17.52
C ALA A 158 -24.55 -8.62 -16.64
#